data_AF-A0AAW1W0G5-F1
#
_entry.id   AF-A0AAW1W0G5-F1
#
_cell.length_a   1.000
_cell.length_b   1.000
_cell.length_c   1.000
_cell.angle_alpha   90.00
_cell.angle_beta   90.00
_cell.angle_gamma   90.00
#
_symmetry.space_group_name_H-M   'P 1'
#
loop_
_entity.id
_entity.type
_entity.pdbx_description
1 polymer ?
#
loop_
_entity_poly.entity_id
_entity_poly.type
_entity_poly.pdbx_seq_one_letter_code
_entity_poly.pdbx_strand_id
1 'polypeptide(L)'
;MYAKCGTLDDALRTFELSGNKNSITWSAMISGFAQSGDSQKALNLFSNMHFSGIMPTAFAFGAVINACSDTSALEEGQQVHSYLLKLGFEFQIHIISALVDMYGKCGSVSDARKGFDHIKEPDIVLWSSMIGGYVQNGENEAALSLYCRMHREGILPNELTMASLLKACSSLCAFEQGKQIHARTIKYGFGLEYSIGSALFTMYAKCGNLEDGNSVFRRMPTRDIVSWNAMISGLSQNGQGSEALELFEEMRLGVQSRIMLHL
;
A
#
# COMPACT_ATOMS: atom_id res chain seq x y z
N MET A 1 -12.00 14.54 -2.94
CA MET A 1 -13.19 13.96 -3.62
C MET A 1 -13.96 14.97 -4.49
N TYR A 2 -13.34 16.04 -5.03
CA TYR A 2 -13.88 16.85 -6.13
C TYR A 2 -12.75 17.45 -6.99
N ALA A 3 -12.00 16.59 -7.68
CA ALA A 3 -11.13 17.00 -8.78
C ALA A 3 -11.47 16.09 -9.97
N LYS A 4 -12.54 16.44 -10.71
CA LYS A 4 -12.85 15.81 -12.00
C LYS A 4 -11.83 16.34 -13.01
N CYS A 5 -11.20 15.47 -13.79
CA CYS A 5 -10.10 15.79 -14.72
C CYS A 5 -10.25 17.08 -15.54
N GLY A 6 -11.47 17.47 -15.91
CA GLY A 6 -11.73 18.75 -16.59
C GLY A 6 -11.24 19.99 -15.84
N THR A 7 -11.29 20.00 -14.50
CA THR A 7 -10.87 21.16 -13.71
C THR A 7 -9.35 21.30 -13.62
N LEU A 8 -8.61 20.19 -13.71
CA LEU A 8 -7.14 20.20 -13.60
C LEU A 8 -6.47 20.59 -14.92
N ASP A 9 -6.98 20.11 -16.06
CA ASP A 9 -6.45 20.52 -17.36
C ASP A 9 -6.74 22.01 -17.64
N ASP A 10 -7.90 22.54 -17.23
CA ASP A 10 -8.19 23.98 -17.32
C ASP A 10 -7.32 24.81 -16.34
N ALA A 11 -7.09 24.30 -15.12
CA ALA A 11 -6.15 24.88 -14.18
C ALA A 11 -4.71 24.89 -14.75
N LEU A 12 -4.31 23.84 -15.48
CA LEU A 12 -3.01 23.78 -16.13
C LEU A 12 -2.88 24.83 -17.24
N ARG A 13 -3.90 25.00 -18.09
CA ARG A 13 -3.87 26.04 -19.13
C ARG A 13 -3.75 27.44 -18.54
N THR A 14 -4.54 27.75 -17.50
CA THR A 14 -4.47 29.06 -16.83
C THR A 14 -3.14 29.26 -16.14
N PHE A 15 -2.59 28.21 -15.53
CA PHE A 15 -1.24 28.20 -14.97
C PHE A 15 -0.18 28.49 -16.04
N GLU A 16 -0.21 27.81 -17.19
CA GLU A 16 0.72 27.99 -18.30
C GLU A 16 0.69 29.42 -18.85
N LEU A 17 -0.49 30.01 -18.98
CA LEU A 17 -0.67 31.39 -19.44
C LEU A 17 -0.28 32.45 -18.38
N SER A 18 -0.12 32.07 -17.11
CA SER A 18 0.24 33.02 -16.05
C SER A 18 1.71 33.47 -16.17
N GLY A 19 1.95 34.79 -16.13
CA GLY A 19 3.29 35.37 -16.19
C GLY A 19 4.08 35.30 -14.87
N ASN A 20 3.38 35.12 -13.74
CA ASN A 20 3.97 35.16 -12.39
C ASN A 20 3.83 33.81 -11.68
N LYS A 21 4.46 32.76 -12.22
CA LYS A 21 4.52 31.46 -11.55
C LYS A 21 5.50 31.51 -10.38
N ASN A 22 5.10 31.00 -9.21
CA ASN A 22 5.93 30.96 -8.02
C ASN A 22 5.88 29.57 -7.38
N SER A 23 6.65 29.36 -6.32
CA SER A 23 6.74 28.06 -5.65
C SER A 23 5.38 27.49 -5.23
N ILE A 24 4.42 28.35 -4.83
CA ILE A 24 3.09 27.93 -4.38
C ILE A 24 2.24 27.45 -5.57
N THR A 25 2.20 28.21 -6.67
CA THR A 25 1.39 27.83 -7.83
C THR A 25 1.90 26.55 -8.49
N TRP A 26 3.22 26.38 -8.59
CA TRP A 26 3.83 25.10 -9.01
C TRP A 26 3.46 23.95 -8.07
N SER A 27 3.61 24.15 -6.75
CA SER A 27 3.30 23.11 -5.75
C SER A 27 1.83 22.66 -5.82
N ALA A 28 0.90 23.59 -6.05
CA ALA A 28 -0.52 23.30 -6.20
C ALA A 28 -0.80 22.45 -7.45
N MET A 29 -0.20 22.79 -8.60
CA MET A 29 -0.37 22.01 -9.84
C MET A 29 0.21 20.60 -9.71
N ILE A 30 1.42 20.47 -9.17
CA ILE A 30 2.07 19.16 -8.97
C ILE A 30 1.24 18.29 -8.02
N SER A 31 0.79 18.86 -6.90
CA SER A 31 -0.06 18.15 -5.94
C SER A 31 -1.40 17.74 -6.54
N GLY A 32 -2.01 18.63 -7.33
CA GLY A 32 -3.29 18.35 -7.99
C GLY A 32 -3.22 17.16 -8.93
N PHE A 33 -2.20 17.12 -9.80
CA PHE A 33 -2.02 15.99 -10.74
C PHE A 33 -1.59 14.70 -10.05
N ALA A 34 -0.72 14.77 -9.02
CA ALA A 34 -0.36 13.58 -8.24
C ALA A 34 -1.59 12.97 -7.54
N GLN A 35 -2.44 13.81 -6.92
CA GLN A 35 -3.66 13.34 -6.24
C GLN A 35 -4.76 12.85 -7.20
N SER A 36 -4.75 13.27 -8.46
CA SER A 36 -5.65 12.74 -9.49
C SER A 36 -5.16 11.45 -10.15
N GLY A 37 -3.99 10.93 -9.74
CA GLY A 37 -3.37 9.74 -10.32
C GLY A 37 -2.65 9.99 -11.65
N ASP A 38 -2.49 11.25 -12.07
CA ASP A 38 -1.71 11.60 -13.26
C ASP A 38 -0.25 11.90 -12.85
N SER A 39 0.39 10.87 -12.29
CA SER A 39 1.73 10.95 -11.71
C SER A 39 2.78 11.38 -12.75
N GLN A 40 2.59 11.02 -14.02
CA GLN A 40 3.49 11.45 -15.09
C GLN A 40 3.42 12.97 -15.32
N LYS A 41 2.22 13.58 -15.34
CA LYS A 41 2.13 15.05 -15.41
C LYS A 41 2.73 15.72 -14.19
N ALA A 42 2.54 15.16 -13.00
CA ALA A 42 3.16 15.70 -11.78
C ALA A 42 4.69 15.71 -11.87
N LEU A 43 5.30 14.62 -12.37
CA LEU A 43 6.75 14.54 -12.62
C LEU A 43 7.23 15.58 -13.63
N ASN A 44 6.51 15.70 -14.76
CA ASN A 44 6.84 16.68 -15.80
C ASN A 44 6.76 18.13 -15.27
N LEU A 45 5.74 18.43 -14.46
CA LEU A 45 5.60 19.75 -13.83
C LEU A 45 6.72 20.04 -12.84
N PHE A 46 7.14 19.05 -12.04
CA PHE A 46 8.27 19.22 -11.13
C PHE A 46 9.58 19.45 -11.90
N SER A 47 9.80 18.74 -13.00
CA SER A 47 10.95 18.96 -13.88
C SER A 47 10.94 20.40 -14.45
N ASN A 48 9.80 20.87 -14.94
CA ASN A 48 9.66 22.25 -15.44
C ASN A 48 9.86 23.31 -14.34
N MET A 49 9.40 23.04 -13.12
CA MET A 49 9.66 23.88 -11.94
C MET A 49 11.17 24.03 -11.70
N HIS A 50 11.90 22.91 -11.75
CA HIS A 50 13.35 22.87 -11.59
C HIS A 50 14.08 23.64 -12.70
N PHE A 51 13.74 23.41 -13.98
CA PHE A 51 14.30 24.14 -15.11
C PHE A 51 14.00 25.64 -15.08
N SER A 52 12.88 26.04 -14.49
CA SER A 52 12.53 27.45 -14.28
C SER A 52 13.27 28.11 -13.12
N GLY A 53 14.14 27.37 -12.40
CA GLY A 53 14.89 27.88 -11.25
C GLY A 53 14.02 28.19 -10.03
N ILE A 54 12.77 27.71 -9.99
CA ILE A 54 11.85 27.98 -8.88
C ILE A 54 12.06 26.93 -7.79
N MET A 55 12.28 27.39 -6.55
CA MET A 55 12.52 26.51 -5.41
C MET A 55 11.27 25.70 -5.04
N PRO A 56 11.36 24.36 -4.96
CA PRO A 56 10.27 23.51 -4.49
C PRO A 56 9.92 23.79 -3.03
N THR A 57 8.63 23.63 -2.71
CA THR A 57 8.17 23.57 -1.32
C THR A 57 8.17 22.12 -0.82
N ALA A 58 8.05 21.92 0.50
CA ALA A 58 7.84 20.58 1.06
C ALA A 58 6.64 19.85 0.43
N PHE A 59 5.57 20.58 0.09
CA PHE A 59 4.40 20.01 -0.59
C PHE A 59 4.71 19.53 -1.99
N ALA A 60 5.48 20.31 -2.77
CA ALA A 60 5.93 19.88 -4.10
C ALA A 60 6.80 18.61 -4.00
N PHE A 61 7.72 18.56 -3.02
CA PHE A 61 8.53 17.36 -2.78
C PHE A 61 7.68 16.15 -2.41
N GLY A 62 6.77 16.28 -1.44
CA GLY A 62 5.88 15.17 -1.07
C GLY A 62 5.05 14.66 -2.27
N ALA A 63 4.50 15.57 -3.07
CA ALA A 63 3.72 15.22 -4.24
C ALA A 63 4.54 14.51 -5.32
N VAL A 64 5.76 15.00 -5.63
CA VAL A 64 6.60 14.36 -6.65
C VAL A 64 7.18 13.03 -6.18
N ILE A 65 7.51 12.88 -4.88
CA ILE A 65 7.96 11.60 -4.31
C ILE A 65 6.85 10.55 -4.41
N ASN A 66 5.62 10.92 -4.09
CA ASN A 66 4.46 10.04 -4.27
C ASN A 66 4.26 9.68 -5.75
N ALA A 67 4.41 10.66 -6.66
CA ALA A 67 4.33 10.39 -8.09
C ALA A 67 5.39 9.39 -8.56
N CYS A 68 6.64 9.50 -8.09
CA CYS A 68 7.69 8.51 -8.36
C CYS A 68 7.32 7.13 -7.80
N SER A 69 6.74 7.11 -6.61
CA SER A 69 6.30 5.88 -5.95
C SER A 69 5.22 5.14 -6.74
N ASP A 70 4.25 5.88 -7.31
CA ASP A 70 3.13 5.31 -8.06
C ASP A 70 3.57 4.80 -9.44
N THR A 71 4.59 5.42 -10.04
CA THR A 71 5.14 5.02 -11.35
C THR A 71 6.33 4.07 -11.24
N SER A 72 6.76 3.70 -10.02
CA SER A 72 7.99 2.93 -9.80
C SER A 72 9.24 3.57 -10.42
N ALA A 73 9.26 4.90 -10.49
CA ALA A 73 10.32 5.70 -11.12
C ALA A 73 11.49 5.93 -10.14
N LEU A 74 12.32 4.89 -9.96
CA LEU A 74 13.42 4.88 -8.99
C LEU A 74 14.47 5.97 -9.28
N GLU A 75 14.87 6.13 -10.54
CA GLU A 75 15.93 7.08 -10.91
C GLU A 75 15.49 8.52 -10.66
N GLU A 76 14.27 8.88 -11.06
CA GLU A 76 13.66 10.18 -10.80
C GLU A 76 13.50 10.41 -9.30
N GLY A 77 13.07 9.39 -8.55
CA GLY A 77 12.99 9.45 -7.09
C GLY A 77 14.33 9.72 -6.43
N GLN A 78 15.42 9.11 -6.90
CA GLN A 78 16.78 9.35 -6.43
C GLN A 78 17.29 10.75 -6.77
N GLN A 79 16.94 11.29 -7.94
CA GLN A 79 17.26 12.67 -8.32
C GLN A 79 16.53 13.67 -7.42
N VAL A 80 15.23 13.46 -7.19
CA VAL A 80 14.43 14.27 -6.26
C VAL A 80 15.01 14.20 -4.85
N HIS A 81 15.36 13.00 -4.36
CA HIS A 81 16.00 12.82 -3.05
C HIS A 81 17.34 13.56 -2.97
N SER A 82 18.19 13.46 -3.98
CA SER A 82 19.46 14.19 -4.01
C SER A 82 19.22 15.71 -3.99
N TYR A 83 18.17 16.19 -4.65
CA TYR A 83 17.84 17.60 -4.69
C TYR A 83 17.30 18.13 -3.36
N LEU A 84 16.40 17.39 -2.70
CA LEU A 84 15.86 17.81 -1.40
C LEU A 84 16.92 17.84 -0.31
N LEU A 85 17.92 16.93 -0.34
CA LEU A 85 19.07 16.97 0.57
C LEU A 85 19.90 18.25 0.37
N LYS A 86 20.14 18.65 -0.87
CA LYS A 86 20.86 19.91 -1.18
C LYS A 86 20.12 21.15 -0.68
N LEU A 87 18.79 21.07 -0.51
CA LEU A 87 17.96 22.17 -0.06
C LEU A 87 17.65 22.15 1.45
N GLY A 88 18.17 21.18 2.22
CA GLY A 88 17.99 21.15 3.67
C GLY A 88 16.67 20.52 4.17
N PHE A 89 16.01 19.70 3.35
CA PHE A 89 14.73 19.06 3.71
C PHE A 89 14.89 17.70 4.42
N GLU A 90 16.12 17.23 4.64
CA GLU A 90 16.45 15.91 5.16
C GLU A 90 15.92 15.61 6.56
N PHE A 91 15.63 16.63 7.38
CA PHE A 91 15.15 16.47 8.74
C PHE A 91 13.62 16.49 8.87
N GLN A 92 12.89 16.66 7.75
CA GLN A 92 11.43 16.69 7.78
C GLN A 92 10.86 15.27 7.79
N ILE A 93 10.26 14.86 8.91
CA ILE A 93 9.73 13.51 9.11
C ILE A 93 8.76 13.07 8.01
N HIS A 94 7.90 13.98 7.52
CA HIS A 94 6.96 13.69 6.43
C HIS A 94 7.68 13.40 5.10
N ILE A 95 8.81 14.06 4.84
CA ILE A 95 9.62 13.82 3.63
C ILE A 95 10.35 12.47 3.75
N ILE A 96 10.96 12.19 4.90
CA ILE A 96 11.60 10.89 5.13
C ILE A 96 10.58 9.76 4.99
N SER A 97 9.38 9.91 5.57
CA SER A 97 8.32 8.89 5.45
C SER A 97 7.90 8.67 3.99
N ALA A 98 7.77 9.74 3.19
CA ALA A 98 7.46 9.63 1.76
C ALA A 98 8.59 8.93 0.99
N LEU A 99 9.86 9.22 1.32
CA LEU A 99 11.02 8.56 0.72
C LEU A 99 11.06 7.06 1.05
N VAL A 100 10.75 6.67 2.29
CA VAL A 100 10.69 5.25 2.69
C VAL A 100 9.64 4.50 1.88
N ASP A 101 8.44 5.06 1.72
CA ASP A 101 7.38 4.48 0.90
C ASP A 101 7.80 4.36 -0.58
N MET A 102 8.36 5.45 -1.13
CA MET A 102 8.84 5.50 -2.52
C MET A 102 9.93 4.46 -2.78
N TYR A 103 10.99 4.41 -1.97
CA TYR A 103 12.06 3.44 -2.15
C TYR A 103 11.57 2.00 -2.00
N GLY A 104 10.64 1.75 -1.06
CA GLY A 104 10.03 0.43 -0.88
C GLY A 104 9.26 -0.03 -2.12
N LYS A 105 8.39 0.82 -2.67
CA LYS A 105 7.61 0.51 -3.87
C LYS A 105 8.44 0.46 -5.15
N CYS A 106 9.52 1.23 -5.23
CA CYS A 106 10.47 1.23 -6.35
C CYS A 106 11.49 0.09 -6.31
N GLY A 107 11.39 -0.84 -5.36
CA GLY A 107 12.25 -2.01 -5.31
C GLY A 107 13.55 -1.85 -4.52
N SER A 108 13.88 -0.64 -4.05
CA SER A 108 15.09 -0.39 -3.24
C SER A 108 14.77 -0.41 -1.74
N VAL A 109 14.29 -1.55 -1.24
CA VAL A 109 13.91 -1.70 0.17
C VAL A 109 15.09 -1.49 1.14
N SER A 110 16.32 -1.72 0.69
CA SER A 110 17.52 -1.43 1.47
C SER A 110 17.70 0.07 1.75
N ASP A 111 17.41 0.94 0.79
CA ASP A 111 17.46 2.40 0.98
C ASP A 111 16.26 2.89 1.78
N ALA A 112 15.08 2.30 1.57
CA ALA A 112 13.92 2.53 2.43
C ALA A 112 14.26 2.24 3.90
N ARG A 113 14.96 1.14 4.16
CA ARG A 113 15.35 0.76 5.52
C ARG A 113 16.32 1.76 6.16
N LYS A 114 17.26 2.33 5.41
CA LYS A 114 18.17 3.37 5.91
C LYS A 114 17.39 4.61 6.36
N GLY A 115 16.41 5.05 5.57
CA GLY A 115 15.54 6.17 5.92
C GLY A 115 14.70 5.89 7.16
N PHE A 116 14.15 4.67 7.25
CA PHE A 116 13.40 4.21 8.42
C PHE A 116 14.24 4.22 9.71
N ASP A 117 15.46 3.67 9.68
CA ASP A 117 16.35 3.62 10.85
C ASP A 117 16.91 5.00 11.25
N HIS A 118 16.81 6.01 10.38
CA HIS A 118 17.16 7.40 10.71
C HIS A 118 16.12 8.06 11.63
N ILE A 119 14.88 7.57 11.63
CA ILE A 119 13.81 8.11 12.47
C ILE A 119 13.84 7.42 13.83
N LYS A 120 14.09 8.20 14.89
CA LYS A 120 14.17 7.71 16.27
C LYS A 120 12.83 7.18 16.79
N GLU A 121 11.74 7.86 16.45
CA GLU A 121 10.37 7.55 16.92
C GLU A 121 9.42 7.43 15.71
N PRO A 122 9.51 6.34 14.93
CA PRO A 122 8.68 6.16 13.76
C PRO A 122 7.22 5.93 14.15
N ASP A 123 6.31 6.63 13.46
CA ASP A 123 4.88 6.46 13.66
C ASP A 123 4.36 5.15 13.05
N ILE A 124 3.12 4.81 13.37
CA ILE A 124 2.48 3.56 12.90
C ILE A 124 2.42 3.46 11.37
N VAL A 125 2.31 4.58 10.66
CA VAL A 125 2.23 4.62 9.20
C VAL A 125 3.58 4.20 8.63
N LEU A 126 4.66 4.76 9.14
CA LEU A 126 6.01 4.44 8.70
C LEU A 126 6.41 2.97 8.99
N TRP A 127 6.02 2.43 10.15
CA TRP A 127 6.15 0.99 10.42
C TRP A 127 5.40 0.13 9.40
N SER A 128 4.16 0.49 9.11
CA SER A 128 3.32 -0.23 8.16
C SER A 128 3.90 -0.19 6.75
N SER A 129 4.37 0.98 6.30
CA SER A 129 5.02 1.16 5.01
C SER A 129 6.30 0.32 4.90
N MET A 130 7.15 0.31 5.92
CA MET A 130 8.40 -0.47 5.88
C MET A 130 8.14 -1.98 5.88
N ILE A 131 7.21 -2.47 6.71
CA ILE A 131 6.80 -3.89 6.74
C ILE A 131 6.17 -4.29 5.40
N GLY A 132 5.26 -3.45 4.86
CA GLY A 132 4.64 -3.67 3.56
C GLY A 132 5.66 -3.68 2.43
N GLY A 133 6.63 -2.77 2.46
CA GLY A 133 7.74 -2.68 1.51
C GLY A 133 8.58 -3.95 1.49
N TYR A 134 8.96 -4.50 2.64
CA TYR A 134 9.66 -5.80 2.70
C TYR A 134 8.84 -6.93 2.04
N VAL A 135 7.55 -7.03 2.35
CA VAL A 135 6.69 -8.08 1.77
C VAL A 135 6.49 -7.92 0.27
N GLN A 136 6.37 -6.69 -0.23
CA GLN A 136 6.26 -6.41 -1.67
C GLN A 136 7.53 -6.80 -2.42
N ASN A 137 8.69 -6.69 -1.77
CA ASN A 137 10.00 -7.06 -2.32
C ASN A 137 10.38 -8.53 -2.07
N GLY A 138 9.48 -9.34 -1.48
CA GLY A 138 9.74 -10.75 -1.20
C GLY A 138 10.64 -11.02 0.02
N GLU A 139 11.06 -9.98 0.75
CA GLU A 139 11.85 -10.09 1.98
C GLU A 139 10.98 -10.41 3.21
N ASN A 140 10.25 -11.53 3.13
CA ASN A 140 9.21 -11.89 4.10
C ASN A 140 9.77 -12.11 5.51
N GLU A 141 10.96 -12.70 5.67
CA GLU A 141 11.60 -12.87 6.97
C GLU A 141 11.98 -11.53 7.60
N ALA A 142 12.45 -10.58 6.80
CA ALA A 142 12.78 -9.23 7.27
C ALA A 142 11.53 -8.49 7.76
N ALA A 143 10.39 -8.66 7.06
CA ALA A 143 9.10 -8.14 7.50
C ALA A 143 8.68 -8.68 8.87
N LEU A 144 8.78 -10.00 9.08
CA LEU A 144 8.45 -10.65 10.36
C LEU A 144 9.41 -10.22 11.48
N SER A 145 10.70 -10.06 11.17
CA SER A 145 11.71 -9.58 12.11
C SER A 145 11.43 -8.12 12.53
N LEU A 146 11.09 -7.26 11.56
CA LEU A 146 10.73 -5.86 11.83
C LEU A 146 9.46 -5.77 12.68
N TYR A 147 8.47 -6.63 12.43
CA TYR A 147 7.30 -6.72 13.28
C TYR A 147 7.61 -7.18 14.71
N CYS A 148 8.55 -8.12 14.90
CA CYS A 148 9.02 -8.49 16.23
C CYS A 148 9.62 -7.30 16.97
N ARG A 149 10.36 -6.43 16.27
CA ARG A 149 10.88 -5.18 16.84
C ARG A 149 9.75 -4.22 17.22
N MET A 150 8.82 -3.95 16.30
CA MET A 150 7.63 -3.12 16.54
C MET A 150 6.86 -3.57 17.79
N HIS A 151 6.65 -4.87 17.95
CA HIS A 151 5.94 -5.44 19.10
C HIS A 151 6.72 -5.27 20.42
N ARG A 152 8.05 -5.43 20.40
CA ARG A 152 8.91 -5.22 21.58
C ARG A 152 8.94 -3.76 22.01
N GLU A 153 8.82 -2.83 21.06
CA GLU A 153 8.71 -1.39 21.33
C GLU A 153 7.30 -0.97 21.80
N GLY A 154 6.36 -1.93 21.94
CA GLY A 154 5.02 -1.65 22.44
C GLY A 154 4.09 -0.97 21.44
N ILE A 155 4.48 -0.94 20.15
CA ILE A 155 3.72 -0.27 19.10
C ILE A 155 2.65 -1.24 18.58
N LEU A 156 1.39 -0.80 18.59
CA LEU A 156 0.26 -1.60 18.14
C LEU A 156 0.15 -1.58 16.61
N PRO A 157 0.09 -2.76 15.95
CA PRO A 157 -0.09 -2.83 14.50
C PRO A 157 -1.49 -2.38 14.09
N ASN A 158 -1.59 -1.78 12.90
CA ASN A 158 -2.86 -1.52 12.24
C ASN A 158 -3.25 -2.68 11.31
N GLU A 159 -4.43 -2.58 10.71
CA GLU A 159 -4.96 -3.57 9.76
C GLU A 159 -3.98 -3.85 8.60
N LEU A 160 -3.39 -2.81 8.01
CA LEU A 160 -2.44 -2.93 6.90
C LEU A 160 -1.22 -3.77 7.31
N THR A 161 -0.67 -3.50 8.49
CA THR A 161 0.45 -4.28 9.05
C THR A 161 0.08 -5.75 9.18
N MET A 162 -1.11 -6.06 9.71
CA MET A 162 -1.55 -7.45 9.88
C MET A 162 -1.75 -8.16 8.54
N ALA A 163 -2.35 -7.50 7.55
CA ALA A 163 -2.51 -8.04 6.20
C ALA A 163 -1.14 -8.35 5.55
N SER A 164 -0.16 -7.45 5.68
CA SER A 164 1.20 -7.67 5.19
C SER A 164 1.86 -8.87 5.87
N LEU A 165 1.71 -9.04 7.18
CA LEU A 165 2.30 -10.16 7.93
C LEU A 165 1.67 -11.50 7.56
N LEU A 166 0.35 -11.53 7.33
CA LEU A 166 -0.34 -12.73 6.83
C LEU A 166 0.15 -13.12 5.43
N LYS A 167 0.34 -12.13 4.55
CA LYS A 167 0.95 -12.35 3.23
C LYS A 167 2.38 -12.87 3.36
N ALA A 168 3.19 -12.33 4.29
CA ALA A 168 4.54 -12.83 4.55
C ALA A 168 4.53 -14.30 4.99
N CYS A 169 3.65 -14.66 5.93
CA CYS A 169 3.50 -16.05 6.39
C CYS A 169 3.04 -16.98 5.26
N SER A 170 2.11 -16.52 4.42
CA SER A 170 1.63 -17.24 3.25
C SER A 170 2.75 -17.52 2.24
N SER A 171 3.60 -16.54 1.96
CA SER A 171 4.74 -16.67 1.03
C SER A 171 5.82 -17.61 1.56
N LEU A 172 6.03 -17.67 2.88
CA LEU A 172 7.00 -18.54 3.52
C LEU A 172 6.45 -19.93 3.89
N CYS A 173 5.15 -20.17 3.66
CA CYS A 173 4.42 -21.32 4.22
C CYS A 173 4.65 -21.48 5.75
N ALA A 174 4.78 -20.36 6.46
CA ALA A 174 5.10 -20.30 7.88
C ALA A 174 3.83 -20.47 8.74
N PHE A 175 3.31 -21.71 8.79
CA PHE A 175 2.03 -22.03 9.40
C PHE A 175 1.90 -21.60 10.88
N GLU A 176 2.89 -21.93 11.71
CA GLU A 176 2.83 -21.62 13.15
C GLU A 176 2.88 -20.10 13.43
N GLN A 177 3.71 -19.36 12.68
CA GLN A 177 3.73 -17.90 12.73
C GLN A 177 2.41 -17.32 12.23
N GLY A 178 1.84 -17.88 11.17
CA GLY A 178 0.52 -17.51 10.65
C GLY A 178 -0.58 -17.63 11.70
N LYS A 179 -0.61 -18.73 12.47
CA LYS A 179 -1.54 -18.91 13.60
C LYS A 179 -1.33 -17.88 14.71
N GLN A 180 -0.09 -17.55 15.04
CA GLN A 180 0.20 -16.50 16.03
C GLN A 180 -0.30 -15.13 15.55
N ILE A 181 -0.08 -14.79 14.28
CA ILE A 181 -0.59 -13.55 13.69
C ILE A 181 -2.12 -13.55 13.68
N HIS A 182 -2.78 -14.65 13.31
CA HIS A 182 -4.24 -14.79 13.39
C HIS A 182 -4.78 -14.56 14.81
N ALA A 183 -4.19 -15.18 15.83
CA ALA A 183 -4.60 -14.94 17.21
C ALA A 183 -4.48 -13.45 17.59
N ARG A 184 -3.44 -12.77 17.08
CA ARG A 184 -3.27 -11.32 17.28
C ARG A 184 -4.26 -10.48 16.48
N THR A 185 -4.69 -10.88 15.28
CA THR A 185 -5.74 -10.13 14.55
C THR A 185 -7.04 -10.12 15.33
N ILE A 186 -7.42 -11.25 15.95
CA ILE A 186 -8.57 -11.33 16.84
C ILE A 186 -8.36 -10.44 18.07
N LYS A 187 -7.19 -10.54 18.72
CA LYS A 187 -6.86 -9.74 19.92
C LYS A 187 -6.95 -8.24 19.69
N TYR A 188 -6.54 -7.75 18.52
CA TYR A 188 -6.58 -6.33 18.18
C TYR A 188 -7.90 -5.87 17.54
N GLY A 189 -8.90 -6.76 17.43
CA GLY A 189 -10.22 -6.41 16.93
C GLY A 189 -10.37 -6.45 15.40
N PHE A 190 -9.35 -6.92 14.67
CA PHE A 190 -9.39 -7.04 13.20
C PHE A 190 -10.00 -8.36 12.70
N GLY A 191 -10.45 -9.24 13.59
CA GLY A 191 -10.92 -10.58 13.23
C GLY A 191 -12.18 -10.63 12.35
N LEU A 192 -12.91 -9.52 12.23
CA LEU A 192 -14.10 -9.39 11.39
C LEU A 192 -13.85 -8.53 10.13
N GLU A 193 -12.65 -7.96 9.99
CA GLU A 193 -12.31 -7.15 8.83
C GLU A 193 -12.19 -8.03 7.59
N TYR A 194 -12.90 -7.64 6.53
CA TYR A 194 -13.00 -8.41 5.29
C TYR A 194 -11.62 -8.68 4.67
N SER A 195 -10.77 -7.64 4.64
CA SER A 195 -9.40 -7.68 4.10
C SER A 195 -8.53 -8.72 4.83
N ILE A 196 -8.68 -8.80 6.16
CA ILE A 196 -7.97 -9.73 7.03
C ILE A 196 -8.49 -11.15 6.86
N GLY A 197 -9.81 -11.34 6.73
CA GLY A 197 -10.40 -12.66 6.47
C GLY A 197 -9.87 -13.29 5.17
N SER A 198 -9.79 -12.51 4.10
CA SER A 198 -9.22 -12.95 2.81
C SER A 198 -7.73 -13.30 2.91
N ALA A 199 -6.96 -12.47 3.62
CA ALA A 199 -5.53 -12.71 3.85
C ALA A 199 -5.27 -13.95 4.73
N LEU A 200 -6.08 -14.16 5.76
CA LEU A 200 -6.04 -15.33 6.65
C LEU A 200 -6.32 -16.61 5.88
N PHE A 201 -7.39 -16.61 5.08
CA PHE A 201 -7.72 -17.74 4.22
C PHE A 201 -6.52 -18.10 3.31
N THR A 202 -5.99 -17.12 2.60
CA THR A 202 -4.86 -17.32 1.67
C THR A 202 -3.63 -17.86 2.41
N MET A 203 -3.36 -17.37 3.61
CA MET A 203 -2.28 -17.86 4.46
C MET A 203 -2.49 -19.35 4.81
N TYR A 204 -3.66 -19.71 5.34
CA TYR A 204 -3.98 -21.08 5.71
C TYR A 204 -3.96 -22.05 4.52
N ALA A 205 -4.54 -21.64 3.38
CA ALA A 205 -4.56 -22.43 2.16
C ALA A 205 -3.16 -22.70 1.60
N LYS A 206 -2.27 -21.68 1.56
CA LYS A 206 -0.87 -21.89 1.14
C LYS A 206 -0.05 -22.71 2.14
N CYS A 207 -0.42 -22.68 3.41
CA CYS A 207 0.18 -23.54 4.44
C CYS A 207 -0.41 -24.96 4.45
N GLY A 208 -1.34 -25.29 3.55
CA GLY A 208 -1.94 -26.62 3.42
C GLY A 208 -3.03 -26.96 4.45
N ASN A 209 -3.51 -25.99 5.22
CA ASN A 209 -4.59 -26.20 6.20
C ASN A 209 -5.88 -25.51 5.74
N LEU A 210 -6.64 -26.21 4.90
CA LEU A 210 -7.89 -25.70 4.34
C LEU A 210 -9.05 -25.72 5.32
N GLU A 211 -9.00 -26.56 6.36
CA GLU A 211 -10.04 -26.62 7.39
C GLU A 211 -10.15 -25.29 8.14
N ASP A 212 -9.01 -24.78 8.65
CA ASP A 212 -8.97 -23.48 9.32
C ASP A 212 -9.27 -22.34 8.34
N GLY A 213 -8.77 -22.43 7.10
CA GLY A 213 -9.08 -21.46 6.03
C GLY A 213 -10.59 -21.36 5.77
N ASN A 214 -11.25 -22.50 5.59
CA ASN A 214 -12.70 -22.61 5.40
C ASN A 214 -13.48 -22.06 6.59
N SER A 215 -13.01 -22.34 7.82
CA SER A 215 -13.61 -21.81 9.05
C SER A 215 -13.57 -20.28 9.08
N VAL A 216 -12.43 -19.67 8.71
CA VAL A 216 -12.30 -18.21 8.60
C VAL A 216 -13.27 -17.67 7.54
N PHE A 217 -13.26 -18.24 6.33
CA PHE A 217 -14.11 -17.79 5.22
C PHE A 217 -15.61 -17.85 5.55
N ARG A 218 -16.07 -18.92 6.22
CA ARG A 218 -17.46 -19.08 6.67
C ARG A 218 -17.89 -18.07 7.73
N ARG A 219 -16.95 -17.56 8.52
CA ARG A 219 -17.21 -16.55 9.57
C ARG A 219 -17.17 -15.11 9.05
N MET A 220 -16.73 -14.86 7.82
CA MET A 220 -16.72 -13.53 7.24
C MET A 220 -18.17 -13.01 7.04
N PRO A 221 -18.53 -11.82 7.58
CA PRO A 221 -19.89 -11.28 7.47
C PRO A 221 -20.24 -10.84 6.05
N THR A 222 -19.25 -10.40 5.29
CA THR A 222 -19.36 -10.00 3.89
C THR A 222 -18.23 -10.62 3.09
N ARG A 223 -18.55 -11.04 1.86
CA ARG A 223 -17.62 -11.65 0.90
C ARG A 223 -17.78 -10.92 -0.42
N ASP A 224 -16.68 -10.42 -0.97
CA ASP A 224 -16.64 -9.85 -2.30
C ASP A 224 -16.10 -10.87 -3.31
N ILE A 225 -16.10 -10.49 -4.59
CA ILE A 225 -15.63 -11.34 -5.68
C ILE A 225 -14.17 -11.76 -5.49
N VAL A 226 -13.31 -10.90 -4.91
CA VAL A 226 -11.90 -11.20 -4.67
C VAL A 226 -11.76 -12.34 -3.66
N SER A 227 -12.52 -12.30 -2.56
CA SER A 227 -12.51 -13.37 -1.54
C SER A 227 -13.05 -14.69 -2.07
N TRP A 228 -14.12 -14.67 -2.87
CA TRP A 228 -14.63 -15.87 -3.54
C TRP A 228 -13.61 -16.48 -4.50
N ASN A 229 -12.99 -15.65 -5.34
CA ASN A 229 -11.99 -16.10 -6.31
C ASN A 229 -10.77 -16.69 -5.62
N ALA A 230 -10.30 -16.07 -4.53
CA ALA A 230 -9.21 -16.60 -3.72
C ALA A 230 -9.58 -17.97 -3.14
N MET A 231 -10.80 -18.10 -2.60
CA MET A 231 -11.33 -19.33 -2.00
C MET A 231 -11.41 -20.48 -3.01
N ILE A 232 -12.02 -20.25 -4.16
CA ILE A 232 -12.17 -21.23 -5.25
C ILE A 232 -10.79 -21.65 -5.77
N SER A 233 -9.88 -20.69 -5.97
CA SER A 233 -8.52 -20.97 -6.44
C SER A 233 -7.74 -21.80 -5.41
N GLY A 234 -7.85 -21.47 -4.12
CA GLY A 234 -7.18 -22.18 -3.04
C GLY A 234 -7.64 -23.63 -2.90
N LEU A 235 -8.95 -23.89 -3.01
CA LEU A 235 -9.49 -25.25 -3.02
C LEU A 235 -9.03 -26.04 -4.26
N SER A 236 -9.08 -25.40 -5.43
CA SER A 236 -8.66 -26.01 -6.69
C SER A 236 -7.19 -26.42 -6.67
N GLN A 237 -6.31 -25.54 -6.19
CA GLN A 237 -4.86 -25.78 -6.10
C GLN A 237 -4.50 -26.89 -5.11
N ASN A 238 -5.35 -27.14 -4.10
CA ASN A 238 -5.13 -28.19 -3.11
C ASN A 238 -5.95 -29.47 -3.37
N GLY A 239 -6.51 -29.63 -4.58
CA GLY A 239 -7.19 -30.85 -4.98
C GLY A 239 -8.63 -31.00 -4.46
N GLN A 240 -9.19 -30.00 -3.78
CA GLN A 240 -10.59 -29.98 -3.32
C GLN A 240 -11.53 -29.42 -4.42
N GLY A 241 -11.48 -30.01 -5.62
CA GLY A 241 -12.21 -29.52 -6.78
C GLY A 241 -13.74 -29.50 -6.61
N SER A 242 -14.29 -30.46 -5.87
CA SER A 242 -15.75 -30.51 -5.58
C SER A 242 -16.20 -29.34 -4.72
N GLU A 243 -15.49 -29.04 -3.63
CA GLU A 243 -15.78 -27.88 -2.77
C GLU A 243 -15.58 -26.56 -3.52
N ALA A 244 -14.60 -26.49 -4.42
CA ALA A 244 -14.37 -25.32 -5.27
C ALA A 244 -15.58 -25.04 -6.19
N LEU A 245 -16.16 -26.09 -6.77
CA LEU A 245 -17.35 -25.99 -7.63
C LEU A 245 -18.60 -25.61 -6.82
N GLU A 246 -18.77 -26.18 -5.63
CA GLU A 246 -19.88 -25.83 -4.73
C GLU A 246 -19.85 -24.35 -4.34
N LEU A 247 -18.68 -23.83 -3.95
CA LEU A 247 -18.53 -22.40 -3.62
C LEU A 247 -18.69 -21.49 -4.85
N PHE A 248 -18.30 -21.93 -6.04
CA PHE A 248 -18.53 -21.18 -7.26
C PHE A 248 -20.03 -21.04 -7.57
N GLU A 249 -20.81 -22.12 -7.40
CA GLU A 249 -22.26 -22.06 -7.56
C GLU A 249 -22.94 -21.21 -6.48
N GLU A 250 -22.49 -21.30 -5.22
CA GLU A 250 -22.97 -20.41 -4.14
C GLU A 250 -22.72 -18.93 -4.47
N MET A 251 -21.53 -18.59 -4.96
CA MET A 251 -21.19 -17.24 -5.42
C MET A 251 -22.16 -16.76 -6.51
N ARG A 252 -22.44 -17.60 -7.52
CA ARG A 252 -23.36 -17.26 -8.63
C ARG A 252 -24.77 -16.97 -8.14
N LEU A 253 -25.30 -17.82 -7.26
CA LEU A 253 -26.64 -17.67 -6.70
C LEU A 253 -26.76 -16.44 -5.79
N GLY A 254 -25.71 -16.13 -5.00
CA GLY A 254 -25.63 -14.95 -4.15
C GLY A 254 -25.52 -13.63 -4.93
N VAL A 255 -24.85 -13.62 -6.08
CA VAL A 255 -24.76 -12.44 -6.97
C VAL A 255 -26.08 -12.20 -7.71
N GLN A 256 -26.74 -13.25 -8.19
CA GLN A 256 -28.04 -13.15 -8.86
C GLN A 256 -29.16 -12.63 -7.95
N SER A 257 -29.18 -13.04 -6.68
CA SER A 257 -30.16 -12.58 -5.69
C SER A 257 -29.99 -11.10 -5.32
N ARG A 258 -28.77 -10.55 -5.32
CA ARG A 258 -28.51 -9.11 -5.14
C ARG A 258 -28.96 -8.26 -6.33
N ILE A 259 -28.88 -8.79 -7.56
CA ILE A 259 -29.36 -8.10 -8.76
C ILE A 259 -30.89 -8.05 -8.80
N MET A 260 -31.57 -9.11 -8.35
CA MET A 260 -33.04 -9.16 -8.27
C MET A 260 -33.65 -8.27 -7.18
N LEU A 261 -32.91 -7.90 -6.13
CA LEU A 261 -33.39 -7.00 -5.06
C LEU A 261 -33.21 -5.50 -5.37
N HIS A 262 -32.61 -5.17 -6.51
CA HIS A 262 -32.38 -3.79 -6.97
C HIS A 262 -33.11 -3.47 -8.30
N LEU A 263 -34.06 -4.32 -8.69
CA LEU A 263 -35.08 -4.07 -9.73
C LEU A 263 -36.45 -4.00 -9.08
#